data_AF-A0AAW6I979-F1
#
_entry.id   AF-A0AAW6I979-F1
#
_cell.length_a   1.000
_cell.length_b   1.000
_cell.length_c   1.000
_cell.angle_alpha   90.00
_cell.angle_beta   90.00
_cell.angle_gamma   90.00
#
_symmetry.space_group_name_H-M   'P 1'
#
loop_
_entity.id
_entity.type
_entity.pdbx_description
1 polymer ?
#
loop_
_entity_poly.entity_id
_entity_poly.type
_entity_poly.pdbx_seq_one_letter_code
_entity_poly.pdbx_strand_id
1 'polypeptide(L)'
;MKAKYEELDLETLNSDFFDLLENSDLQIYWPYSDNWNGLDKPIIVCGSEDDKLVYIFKGNNNETDTISFTKEFIKQNTVWVISENSTPYDELPNFYKDEFINKDGVVFLSQYAAKKMACNNRAIGSDSGIYLDKFNALHSYEGGLSAGGPELNFIWCHAGLSLSNSPTGFVNTYRYNMKGSEVGKEIQLDYRIRNFWPENEVENVLVVFDSDGGKDKTATRNMRYIDLFGKETIVSAKFKYERRDEFIFDKTFTRKQIYEDNYATSGDLRQYKNSENLFWVTLAVK
;
A
#
# COMPACT_ATOMS: atom_id res chain seq x y z
N MET A 1 -52.64 10.90 -20.17
CA MET A 1 -51.82 10.26 -21.21
C MET A 1 -50.61 9.67 -20.50
N LYS A 2 -50.58 8.35 -20.27
CA LYS A 2 -49.48 7.66 -19.58
C LYS A 2 -48.37 7.43 -20.61
N ALA A 3 -47.23 8.08 -20.43
CA ALA A 3 -46.05 7.77 -21.23
C ALA A 3 -45.57 6.36 -20.84
N LYS A 4 -45.41 5.51 -21.86
CA LYS A 4 -44.80 4.18 -21.74
C LYS A 4 -43.39 4.36 -21.19
N TYR A 5 -43.09 3.67 -20.10
CA TYR A 5 -41.72 3.33 -19.76
C TYR A 5 -41.23 2.38 -20.86
N GLU A 6 -40.36 2.86 -21.74
CA GLU A 6 -39.46 1.97 -22.46
C GLU A 6 -38.41 1.55 -21.44
N GLU A 7 -38.41 0.26 -21.10
CA GLU A 7 -37.32 -0.39 -20.37
C GLU A 7 -36.03 -0.08 -21.12
N LEU A 8 -35.12 0.67 -20.47
CA LEU A 8 -33.74 0.71 -20.94
C LEU A 8 -33.20 -0.71 -20.85
N ASP A 9 -33.00 -1.30 -22.03
CA ASP A 9 -32.49 -2.66 -22.19
C ASP A 9 -31.05 -2.73 -21.66
N LEU A 10 -30.90 -3.28 -20.45
CA LEU A 10 -29.65 -3.41 -19.71
C LEU A 10 -28.59 -4.24 -20.47
N GLU A 11 -28.97 -4.98 -21.52
CA GLU A 11 -28.03 -5.74 -22.35
C GLU A 11 -27.13 -4.83 -23.22
N THR A 12 -27.57 -3.62 -23.57
CA THR A 12 -26.77 -2.68 -24.39
C THR A 12 -25.78 -1.83 -23.58
N LEU A 13 -25.82 -1.87 -22.24
CA LEU A 13 -24.85 -1.19 -21.38
C LEU A 13 -23.57 -2.02 -21.10
N ASN A 14 -23.49 -3.26 -21.62
CA ASN A 14 -22.65 -4.31 -21.00
C ASN A 14 -21.34 -4.69 -21.72
N SER A 15 -21.06 -4.25 -22.95
CA SER A 15 -19.72 -4.41 -23.56
C SER A 15 -19.00 -3.08 -23.69
N ASP A 16 -19.64 -2.12 -24.35
CA ASP A 16 -18.99 -0.88 -24.76
C ASP A 16 -18.55 -0.02 -23.57
N PHE A 17 -19.26 -0.08 -22.44
CA PHE A 17 -18.90 0.65 -21.22
C PHE A 17 -17.67 0.05 -20.53
N PHE A 18 -17.60 -1.29 -20.41
CA PHE A 18 -16.43 -1.94 -19.82
C PHE A 18 -15.22 -1.87 -20.76
N ASP A 19 -15.45 -1.96 -22.07
CA ASP A 19 -14.42 -1.72 -23.08
C ASP A 19 -13.91 -0.25 -23.01
N LEU A 20 -14.79 0.73 -22.85
CA LEU A 20 -14.41 2.14 -22.66
C LEU A 20 -13.62 2.35 -21.36
N LEU A 21 -14.07 1.74 -20.25
CA LEU A 21 -13.35 1.80 -18.98
C LEU A 21 -11.97 1.13 -19.08
N GLU A 22 -11.88 -0.03 -19.70
CA GLU A 22 -10.62 -0.76 -19.94
C GLU A 22 -9.65 0.06 -20.80
N ASN A 23 -10.17 0.83 -21.76
CA ASN A 23 -9.38 1.71 -22.63
C ASN A 23 -9.23 3.15 -22.08
N SER A 24 -9.60 3.40 -20.83
CA SER A 24 -9.49 4.72 -20.19
C SER A 24 -8.41 4.75 -19.11
N ASP A 25 -7.82 5.93 -18.89
CA ASP A 25 -6.88 6.19 -17.78
C ASP A 25 -7.64 6.45 -16.46
N LEU A 26 -8.80 5.82 -16.28
CA LEU A 26 -9.63 5.97 -15.08
C LEU A 26 -9.26 4.90 -14.06
N GLN A 27 -9.10 5.31 -12.82
CA GLN A 27 -9.00 4.43 -11.66
C GLN A 27 -10.31 4.45 -10.89
N ILE A 28 -10.71 3.26 -10.43
CA ILE A 28 -11.87 3.09 -9.57
C ILE A 28 -11.38 2.74 -8.17
N TYR A 29 -11.57 3.66 -7.24
CA TYR A 29 -11.41 3.41 -5.82
C TYR A 29 -12.72 2.94 -5.20
N TRP A 30 -12.61 1.99 -4.29
CA TRP A 30 -13.77 1.43 -3.60
C TRP A 30 -13.47 1.20 -2.11
N PRO A 31 -13.66 2.24 -1.27
CA PRO A 31 -13.19 2.26 0.12
C PRO A 31 -13.84 1.21 1.04
N TYR A 32 -15.03 0.72 0.70
CA TYR A 32 -15.79 -0.28 1.46
C TYR A 32 -16.13 -1.49 0.59
N SER A 33 -15.10 -2.10 -0.01
CA SER A 33 -15.29 -3.17 -0.98
C SER A 33 -16.00 -4.42 -0.47
N ASP A 34 -15.92 -4.68 0.82
CA ASP A 34 -16.53 -5.88 1.38
C ASP A 34 -18.06 -5.74 1.58
N ASN A 35 -18.61 -4.53 1.40
CA ASN A 35 -20.03 -4.25 1.62
C ASN A 35 -20.91 -4.45 0.37
N TRP A 36 -20.34 -4.68 -0.81
CA TRP A 36 -21.12 -4.87 -2.03
C TRP A 36 -21.46 -6.34 -2.24
N ASN A 37 -22.71 -6.58 -2.58
CA ASN A 37 -23.24 -7.89 -2.89
C ASN A 37 -22.99 -8.33 -4.35
N GLY A 38 -22.35 -7.51 -5.18
CA GLY A 38 -22.12 -7.77 -6.60
C GLY A 38 -23.37 -7.63 -7.48
N LEU A 39 -24.51 -7.21 -6.91
CA LEU A 39 -25.80 -7.12 -7.58
C LEU A 39 -26.30 -5.67 -7.67
N ASP A 40 -26.17 -4.91 -6.59
CA ASP A 40 -26.66 -3.54 -6.54
C ASP A 40 -25.75 -2.60 -7.34
N LYS A 41 -26.32 -1.66 -8.10
CA LYS A 41 -25.48 -0.71 -8.85
C LYS A 41 -24.73 0.20 -7.87
N PRO A 42 -23.40 0.35 -8.04
CA PRO A 42 -22.64 1.28 -7.21
C PRO A 42 -23.07 2.72 -7.51
N ILE A 43 -23.04 3.57 -6.49
CA ILE A 43 -23.14 5.01 -6.67
C ILE A 43 -21.79 5.47 -7.21
N ILE A 44 -21.77 5.86 -8.47
CA ILE A 44 -20.57 6.38 -9.14
C ILE A 44 -20.39 7.83 -8.75
N VAL A 45 -19.21 8.14 -8.25
CA VAL A 45 -18.84 9.48 -7.80
C VAL A 45 -17.53 9.90 -8.43
N CYS A 46 -17.43 11.14 -8.91
CA CYS A 46 -16.16 11.71 -9.37
C CYS A 46 -15.55 12.50 -8.22
N GLY A 47 -14.29 12.21 -7.86
CA GLY A 47 -13.56 12.99 -6.88
C GLY A 47 -13.30 14.41 -7.40
N SER A 48 -13.60 15.44 -6.59
CA SER A 48 -13.22 16.82 -6.89
C SER A 48 -11.85 17.14 -6.29
N GLU A 49 -11.09 18.05 -6.92
CA GLU A 49 -9.77 18.51 -6.43
C GLU A 49 -9.82 19.13 -5.02
N ASP A 50 -11.00 19.51 -4.51
CA ASP A 50 -11.18 20.12 -3.19
C ASP A 50 -11.73 19.16 -2.12
N ASP A 51 -11.89 17.86 -2.45
CA ASP A 51 -12.29 16.75 -1.58
C ASP A 51 -13.60 16.94 -0.79
N LYS A 52 -14.39 17.95 -1.17
CA LYS A 52 -15.57 18.41 -0.42
C LYS A 52 -16.88 18.15 -1.14
N LEU A 53 -16.84 17.93 -2.45
CA LEU A 53 -18.01 17.74 -3.27
C LEU A 53 -17.85 16.49 -4.12
N VAL A 54 -18.91 15.72 -4.22
CA VAL A 54 -18.96 14.55 -5.06
C VAL A 54 -20.17 14.67 -5.97
N TYR A 55 -19.95 14.40 -7.24
CA TYR A 55 -20.96 14.52 -8.28
C TYR A 55 -21.55 13.15 -8.57
N ILE A 56 -22.88 13.06 -8.57
CA ILE A 56 -23.61 11.88 -9.03
C ILE A 56 -24.32 12.24 -10.33
N PHE A 57 -24.18 11.39 -11.34
CA PHE A 57 -24.89 11.54 -12.61
C PHE A 57 -26.37 11.22 -12.45
N LYS A 58 -27.25 12.13 -12.87
CA LYS A 58 -28.71 11.91 -12.86
C LYS A 58 -29.24 11.79 -14.30
N GLY A 59 -29.70 10.59 -14.64
CA GLY A 59 -30.41 10.32 -15.90
C GLY A 59 -29.56 10.45 -17.18
N ASN A 60 -30.22 10.42 -18.34
CA ASN A 60 -29.58 10.37 -19.67
C ASN A 60 -28.89 11.68 -20.13
N ASN A 61 -28.85 12.73 -19.31
CA ASN A 61 -28.58 14.10 -19.77
C ASN A 61 -27.36 14.81 -19.15
N ASN A 62 -26.37 14.08 -18.61
CA ASN A 62 -25.16 14.69 -18.01
C ASN A 62 -25.45 15.74 -16.91
N GLU A 63 -26.64 15.74 -16.30
CA GLU A 63 -26.93 16.59 -15.15
C GLU A 63 -26.30 15.97 -13.90
N THR A 64 -25.47 16.73 -13.20
CA THR A 64 -24.88 16.34 -11.92
C THR A 64 -25.75 16.87 -10.77
N ASP A 65 -26.15 15.97 -9.87
CA ASP A 65 -26.81 16.35 -8.61
C ASP A 65 -25.79 16.30 -7.48
N THR A 66 -25.80 17.31 -6.61
CA THR A 66 -24.87 17.42 -5.48
C THR A 66 -25.51 16.77 -4.26
N ILE A 67 -25.10 15.55 -3.93
CA ILE A 67 -25.45 14.95 -2.62
C ILE A 67 -24.41 15.38 -1.59
N SER A 68 -24.82 15.59 -0.34
CA SER A 68 -23.86 15.76 0.76
C SER A 68 -23.08 14.46 0.93
N PHE A 69 -21.86 14.45 0.43
CA PHE A 69 -20.96 13.31 0.52
C PHE A 69 -20.26 13.33 1.88
N THR A 70 -20.58 12.37 2.74
CA THR A 70 -20.02 12.26 4.09
C THR A 70 -19.40 10.89 4.31
N LYS A 71 -18.49 10.75 5.29
CA LYS A 71 -17.92 9.44 5.64
C LYS A 71 -19.02 8.44 6.02
N GLU A 72 -20.07 8.90 6.67
CA GLU A 72 -21.23 8.09 7.07
C GLU A 72 -21.99 7.58 5.84
N PHE A 73 -22.17 8.42 4.82
CA PHE A 73 -22.83 8.01 3.57
C PHE A 73 -22.04 6.92 2.84
N ILE A 74 -20.72 7.10 2.67
CA ILE A 74 -19.85 6.14 1.97
C ILE A 74 -19.80 4.81 2.71
N LYS A 75 -19.82 4.82 4.06
CA LYS A 75 -19.87 3.61 4.88
C LYS A 75 -21.15 2.78 4.67
N GLN A 76 -22.26 3.45 4.41
CA GLN A 76 -23.59 2.84 4.34
C GLN A 76 -24.02 2.43 2.93
N ASN A 77 -23.29 2.85 1.90
CA ASN A 77 -23.66 2.63 0.50
C ASN A 77 -22.49 2.03 -0.29
N THR A 78 -22.79 1.29 -1.37
CA THR A 78 -21.75 0.88 -2.33
C THR A 78 -21.40 2.08 -3.18
N VAL A 79 -20.21 2.66 -2.98
CA VAL A 79 -19.74 3.85 -3.69
C VAL A 79 -18.46 3.51 -4.45
N TRP A 80 -18.42 3.86 -5.73
CA TRP A 80 -17.23 3.79 -6.58
C TRP A 80 -16.75 5.20 -6.87
N VAL A 81 -15.56 5.54 -6.38
CA VAL A 81 -14.92 6.81 -6.69
C VAL A 81 -14.09 6.65 -7.94
N ILE A 82 -14.43 7.41 -8.98
CA ILE A 82 -13.68 7.47 -10.22
C ILE A 82 -12.77 8.69 -10.16
N SER A 83 -11.49 8.47 -10.42
CA SER A 83 -10.47 9.50 -10.59
C SER A 83 -9.64 9.24 -11.83
N GLU A 84 -8.96 10.28 -12.33
CA GLU A 84 -7.88 10.07 -13.30
C GLU A 84 -6.72 9.36 -12.61
N ASN A 85 -6.14 8.38 -13.28
CA ASN A 85 -4.94 7.70 -12.87
C ASN A 85 -3.76 8.24 -13.66
N SER A 86 -2.73 8.73 -12.97
CA SER A 86 -1.47 9.09 -13.61
C SER A 86 -0.50 7.90 -13.70
N THR A 87 -0.78 6.78 -13.03
CA THR A 87 0.04 5.57 -13.04
C THR A 87 -0.26 4.76 -14.31
N PRO A 88 0.71 4.61 -15.22
CA PRO A 88 0.52 3.78 -16.41
C PRO A 88 0.25 2.32 -16.04
N TYR A 89 -0.64 1.65 -16.79
CA TYR A 89 -0.99 0.24 -16.51
C TYR A 89 0.20 -0.72 -16.56
N ASP A 90 1.25 -0.44 -17.34
CA ASP A 90 2.48 -1.24 -17.39
C ASP A 90 3.33 -1.11 -16.10
N GLU A 91 3.00 -0.18 -15.21
CA GLU A 91 3.60 -0.01 -13.88
C GLU A 91 2.89 -0.79 -12.78
N LEU A 92 1.77 -1.44 -13.11
CA LEU A 92 1.03 -2.31 -12.21
C LEU A 92 1.35 -3.78 -12.50
N PRO A 93 1.42 -4.64 -11.46
CA PRO A 93 1.48 -6.09 -11.66
C PRO A 93 0.20 -6.64 -12.30
N ASN A 94 0.30 -7.74 -13.04
CA ASN A 94 -0.88 -8.44 -13.52
C ASN A 94 -1.51 -9.31 -12.41
N PHE A 95 -2.34 -8.69 -11.58
CA PHE A 95 -2.99 -9.37 -10.45
C PHE A 95 -3.85 -10.57 -10.88
N TYR A 96 -4.43 -10.54 -12.09
CA TYR A 96 -5.21 -11.67 -12.65
C TYR A 96 -4.35 -12.91 -12.91
N LYS A 97 -3.05 -12.72 -13.15
CA LYS A 97 -2.06 -13.81 -13.35
C LYS A 97 -1.31 -14.18 -12.07
N ASP A 98 -1.80 -13.77 -10.90
CA ASP A 98 -1.10 -13.94 -9.61
C ASP A 98 0.30 -13.28 -9.59
N GLU A 99 0.47 -12.18 -10.34
CA GLU A 99 1.67 -11.33 -10.27
C GLU A 99 1.45 -10.22 -9.23
N PHE A 100 2.45 -9.99 -8.37
CA PHE A 100 2.38 -9.01 -7.28
C PHE A 100 3.58 -8.08 -7.23
N ILE A 101 4.46 -8.13 -8.25
CA ILE A 101 5.66 -7.30 -8.32
C ILE A 101 5.61 -6.55 -9.65
N ASN A 102 5.78 -5.23 -9.62
CA ASN A 102 5.78 -4.45 -10.85
C ASN A 102 7.16 -4.40 -11.53
N LYS A 103 7.25 -3.71 -12.66
CA LYS A 103 8.49 -3.55 -13.44
C LYS A 103 9.64 -2.91 -12.66
N ASP A 104 9.33 -2.09 -11.65
CA ASP A 104 10.30 -1.40 -10.81
C ASP A 104 10.70 -2.21 -9.56
N GLY A 105 10.16 -3.43 -9.40
CA GLY A 105 10.45 -4.29 -8.25
C GLY A 105 9.66 -3.94 -6.99
N VAL A 106 8.62 -3.10 -7.09
CA VAL A 106 7.70 -2.80 -5.99
C VAL A 106 6.76 -3.98 -5.78
N VAL A 107 6.71 -4.48 -4.56
CA VAL A 107 5.80 -5.58 -4.18
C VAL A 107 4.48 -5.01 -3.68
N PHE A 108 3.38 -5.40 -4.30
CA PHE A 108 2.02 -5.04 -3.87
C PHE A 108 1.54 -6.05 -2.82
N LEU A 109 1.47 -5.59 -1.57
CA LEU A 109 1.15 -6.40 -0.41
C LEU A 109 -0.35 -6.64 -0.26
N SER A 110 -0.68 -7.89 0.04
CA SER A 110 -1.96 -8.33 0.60
C SER A 110 -1.77 -9.69 1.26
N GLN A 111 -2.70 -10.14 2.09
CA GLN A 111 -2.64 -11.50 2.65
C GLN A 111 -2.65 -12.58 1.55
N TYR A 112 -3.35 -12.33 0.45
CA TYR A 112 -3.39 -13.24 -0.70
C TYR A 112 -2.01 -13.30 -1.38
N ALA A 113 -1.42 -12.13 -1.65
CA ALA A 113 -0.10 -11.99 -2.24
C ALA A 113 0.98 -12.67 -1.38
N ALA A 114 0.97 -12.43 -0.06
CA ALA A 114 1.91 -13.04 0.88
C ALA A 114 1.82 -14.58 0.88
N LYS A 115 0.60 -15.14 0.90
CA LYS A 115 0.39 -16.60 0.83
C LYS A 115 0.90 -17.19 -0.50
N LYS A 116 0.60 -16.54 -1.63
CA LYS A 116 1.02 -17.00 -2.96
C LYS A 116 2.54 -16.96 -3.13
N MET A 117 3.17 -15.86 -2.73
CA MET A 117 4.63 -15.70 -2.82
C MET A 117 5.37 -16.64 -1.85
N ALA A 118 4.82 -16.93 -0.66
CA ALA A 118 5.37 -17.91 0.25
C ALA A 118 5.36 -19.34 -0.32
N CYS A 119 4.34 -19.73 -1.10
CA CYS A 119 4.27 -21.04 -1.74
C CYS A 119 5.35 -21.22 -2.83
N ASN A 120 5.70 -20.13 -3.51
CA ASN A 120 6.70 -20.14 -4.59
C ASN A 120 8.13 -20.08 -4.03
N ASN A 121 8.34 -19.43 -2.89
CA ASN A 121 9.61 -19.41 -2.17
C ASN A 121 9.77 -20.66 -1.29
N ARG A 122 9.94 -21.84 -1.90
CA ARG A 122 10.47 -23.01 -1.19
C ARG A 122 11.88 -22.65 -0.70
N ALA A 123 12.01 -22.42 0.60
CA ALA A 123 13.23 -21.95 1.23
C ALA A 123 14.44 -22.84 0.87
N ILE A 124 15.44 -22.23 0.23
CA ILE A 124 16.82 -22.72 0.27
C ILE A 124 17.38 -22.21 1.60
N GLY A 125 17.50 -23.10 2.59
CA GLY A 125 18.15 -22.82 3.88
C GLY A 125 17.20 -22.56 5.04
N SER A 126 17.51 -23.16 6.19
CA SER A 126 16.78 -23.13 7.47
C SER A 126 16.90 -21.82 8.25
N ASP A 127 17.22 -20.71 7.60
CA ASP A 127 17.50 -19.45 8.30
C ASP A 127 16.22 -18.65 8.53
N SER A 128 15.99 -18.27 9.79
CA SER A 128 14.84 -17.47 10.19
C SER A 128 14.85 -16.11 9.50
N GLY A 129 13.80 -15.85 8.74
CA GLY A 129 13.60 -14.62 8.00
C GLY A 129 12.94 -13.53 8.82
N ILE A 130 13.05 -12.30 8.33
CA ILE A 130 12.35 -11.15 8.90
C ILE A 130 11.07 -10.93 8.11
N TYR A 131 9.97 -10.87 8.83
CA TYR A 131 8.63 -10.67 8.30
C TYR A 131 8.08 -9.33 8.76
N LEU A 132 7.50 -8.58 7.83
CA LEU A 132 6.52 -7.56 8.13
C LEU A 132 5.24 -8.29 8.56
N ASP A 133 5.01 -8.38 9.87
CA ASP A 133 3.99 -9.26 10.45
C ASP A 133 2.63 -8.58 10.42
N LYS A 134 2.48 -7.49 11.18
CA LYS A 134 1.25 -6.69 11.26
C LYS A 134 1.54 -5.21 11.39
N PHE A 135 0.57 -4.40 11.00
CA PHE A 135 0.58 -2.97 11.27
C PHE A 135 -0.83 -2.47 11.60
N ASN A 136 -0.92 -1.22 12.06
CA ASN A 136 -2.17 -0.48 12.17
C ASN A 136 -1.88 1.01 11.97
N ALA A 137 -2.67 1.63 11.10
CA ALA A 137 -2.78 3.08 10.95
C ALA A 137 -4.07 3.53 11.67
N LEU A 138 -3.93 4.24 12.79
CA LEU A 138 -5.06 4.69 13.62
C LEU A 138 -5.85 5.85 13.01
N HIS A 139 -5.30 6.50 11.98
CA HIS A 139 -5.99 7.50 11.20
C HIS A 139 -5.69 7.32 9.70
N SER A 140 -6.51 7.97 8.88
CA SER A 140 -6.29 8.06 7.44
C SER A 140 -5.26 9.15 7.18
N TYR A 141 -4.19 8.80 6.49
CA TYR A 141 -3.15 9.74 6.06
C TYR A 141 -3.52 10.48 4.77
N GLU A 142 -4.52 9.98 4.02
CA GLU A 142 -5.07 10.68 2.86
C GLU A 142 -5.81 11.99 3.19
N GLY A 143 -5.66 12.96 2.29
CA GLY A 143 -6.53 14.12 2.16
C GLY A 143 -7.77 13.76 1.36
N GLY A 144 -8.90 13.48 2.02
CA GLY A 144 -10.21 13.62 1.38
C GLY A 144 -11.23 12.50 1.61
N LEU A 145 -12.46 12.77 1.18
CA LEU A 145 -13.55 11.79 1.16
C LEU A 145 -13.54 10.93 -0.12
N SER A 146 -12.90 11.44 -1.17
CA SER A 146 -12.73 10.86 -2.51
C SER A 146 -11.61 9.83 -2.58
N ALA A 147 -10.69 9.87 -1.62
CA ALA A 147 -9.50 9.06 -1.64
C ALA A 147 -9.82 7.61 -1.19
N GLY A 148 -9.24 6.63 -1.86
CA GLY A 148 -9.61 5.21 -1.77
C GLY A 148 -9.26 4.52 -0.45
N GLY A 149 -8.49 5.22 0.38
CA GLY A 149 -7.83 4.80 1.58
C GLY A 149 -6.29 4.84 1.40
N PRO A 150 -5.52 5.00 2.49
CA PRO A 150 -4.08 5.27 2.44
C PRO A 150 -3.25 4.33 1.54
N GLU A 151 -2.34 4.90 0.76
CA GLU A 151 -1.37 4.17 -0.06
C GLU A 151 -0.01 4.10 0.65
N LEU A 152 0.12 3.11 1.54
CA LEU A 152 1.28 2.97 2.40
C LEU A 152 2.45 2.31 1.66
N ASN A 153 3.56 3.02 1.53
CA ASN A 153 4.81 2.48 1.02
C ASN A 153 5.76 2.15 2.17
N PHE A 154 6.07 0.87 2.34
CA PHE A 154 7.06 0.34 3.26
C PHE A 154 8.40 0.20 2.53
N ILE A 155 9.42 0.90 3.01
CA ILE A 155 10.78 0.89 2.46
C ILE A 155 11.71 0.21 3.44
N TRP A 156 12.21 -0.96 3.09
CA TRP A 156 13.25 -1.65 3.84
C TRP A 156 14.63 -1.34 3.26
N CYS A 157 15.37 -0.48 3.95
CA CYS A 157 16.77 -0.21 3.65
C CYS A 157 17.65 -1.21 4.39
N HIS A 158 18.60 -1.82 3.67
CA HIS A 158 19.62 -2.68 4.27
C HIS A 158 20.96 -2.53 3.56
N ALA A 159 22.06 -2.91 4.22
CA ALA A 159 23.37 -2.95 3.61
C ALA A 159 23.70 -4.35 3.08
N GLY A 160 24.66 -4.45 2.19
CA GLY A 160 25.17 -5.74 1.71
C GLY A 160 26.39 -5.55 0.81
N LEU A 161 26.84 -6.63 0.18
CA LEU A 161 27.92 -6.57 -0.80
C LEU A 161 27.36 -6.52 -2.21
N SER A 162 27.85 -5.58 -3.02
CA SER A 162 27.63 -5.59 -4.47
C SER A 162 28.44 -6.71 -5.14
N LEU A 163 28.23 -6.90 -6.45
CA LEU A 163 29.06 -7.78 -7.28
C LEU A 163 30.56 -7.39 -7.28
N SER A 164 30.89 -6.14 -6.92
CA SER A 164 32.26 -5.65 -6.77
C SER A 164 32.81 -5.80 -5.34
N ASN A 165 32.14 -6.60 -4.48
CA ASN A 165 32.47 -6.79 -3.07
C ASN A 165 32.58 -5.49 -2.26
N SER A 166 31.85 -4.44 -2.70
CA SER A 166 31.85 -3.14 -2.02
C SER A 166 30.58 -3.01 -1.17
N PRO A 167 30.68 -2.55 0.10
CA PRO A 167 29.51 -2.28 0.93
C PRO A 167 28.56 -1.31 0.21
N THR A 168 27.33 -1.75 -0.02
CA THR A 168 26.32 -1.04 -0.83
C THR A 168 24.97 -1.07 -0.12
N GLY A 169 24.23 0.04 -0.20
CA GLY A 169 22.88 0.14 0.35
C GLY A 169 21.86 -0.36 -0.66
N PHE A 170 20.94 -1.19 -0.20
CA PHE A 170 19.85 -1.77 -0.96
C PHE A 170 18.52 -1.30 -0.39
N VAL A 171 17.53 -1.23 -1.27
CA VAL A 171 16.17 -0.82 -0.95
C VAL A 171 15.21 -1.88 -1.49
N ASN A 172 14.35 -2.39 -0.61
CA ASN A 172 13.17 -3.13 -1.02
C ASN A 172 11.93 -2.26 -0.75
N THR A 173 11.04 -2.18 -1.72
CA THR A 173 9.82 -1.36 -1.64
C THR A 173 8.60 -2.26 -1.66
N TYR A 174 7.69 -2.03 -0.72
CA TYR A 174 6.43 -2.75 -0.61
C TYR A 174 5.29 -1.73 -0.51
N ARG A 175 4.25 -1.87 -1.32
CA ARG A 175 3.08 -0.99 -1.30
C ARG A 175 1.88 -1.75 -0.75
N TYR A 176 1.14 -1.13 0.16
CA TYR A 176 -0.14 -1.61 0.65
C TYR A 176 -1.20 -0.55 0.43
N ASN A 177 -2.19 -0.86 -0.41
CA ASN A 177 -3.33 0.02 -0.64
C ASN A 177 -4.39 -0.32 0.40
N MET A 178 -4.51 0.54 1.40
CA MET A 178 -5.37 0.35 2.56
C MET A 178 -6.81 0.72 2.22
N LYS A 179 -7.78 -0.09 2.63
CA LYS A 179 -9.19 0.29 2.49
C LYS A 179 -9.57 1.32 3.56
N GLY A 180 -10.49 2.22 3.25
CA GLY A 180 -11.08 3.10 4.27
C GLY A 180 -11.68 2.33 5.47
N SER A 181 -12.20 1.12 5.24
CA SER A 181 -12.73 0.23 6.28
C SER A 181 -11.66 -0.39 7.20
N GLU A 182 -10.39 -0.35 6.81
CA GLU A 182 -9.25 -0.92 7.53
C GLU A 182 -8.63 0.08 8.51
N VAL A 183 -8.93 1.38 8.38
CA VAL A 183 -8.36 2.42 9.24
C VAL A 183 -8.75 2.17 10.70
N GLY A 184 -7.75 2.19 11.58
CA GLY A 184 -7.89 1.87 13.00
C GLY A 184 -7.90 0.39 13.34
N LYS A 185 -7.80 -0.50 12.35
CA LYS A 185 -7.77 -1.96 12.55
C LYS A 185 -6.37 -2.53 12.38
N GLU A 186 -6.11 -3.62 13.10
CA GLU A 186 -4.90 -4.40 12.89
C GLU A 186 -4.98 -5.15 11.56
N ILE A 187 -3.95 -4.98 10.73
CA ILE A 187 -3.82 -5.62 9.42
C ILE A 187 -2.68 -6.63 9.49
N GLN A 188 -3.02 -7.90 9.26
CA GLN A 188 -2.05 -8.99 9.11
C GLN A 188 -1.48 -8.99 7.69
N LEU A 189 -0.15 -9.04 7.56
CA LEU A 189 0.56 -9.11 6.29
C LEU A 189 1.32 -10.43 6.11
N ASP A 190 2.06 -10.88 7.13
CA ASP A 190 2.90 -12.09 7.07
C ASP A 190 3.90 -12.12 5.89
N TYR A 191 4.45 -10.98 5.51
CA TYR A 191 5.31 -10.89 4.33
C TYR A 191 6.81 -10.91 4.68
N ARG A 192 7.58 -11.83 4.09
CA ARG A 192 9.03 -11.93 4.31
C ARG A 192 9.76 -10.80 3.60
N ILE A 193 10.24 -9.82 4.34
CA ILE A 193 10.97 -8.65 3.81
C ILE A 193 12.48 -8.88 3.70
N ARG A 194 13.02 -9.82 4.49
CA ARG A 194 14.44 -10.21 4.44
C ARG A 194 14.56 -11.71 4.66
N ASN A 195 15.29 -12.39 3.76
CA ASN A 195 15.50 -13.84 3.88
C ASN A 195 16.27 -14.21 5.15
N PHE A 196 17.34 -13.48 5.40
CA PHE A 196 18.16 -13.62 6.58
C PHE A 196 18.77 -12.26 6.83
N TRP A 197 18.84 -11.86 8.10
CA TRP A 197 19.60 -10.68 8.49
C TRP A 197 21.01 -11.16 8.85
N PRO A 198 22.07 -10.86 8.08
CA PRO A 198 23.42 -11.28 8.41
C PRO A 198 24.10 -10.34 9.43
N GLU A 199 25.06 -10.85 10.20
CA GLU A 199 25.66 -10.12 11.35
C GLU A 199 26.44 -8.86 10.95
N ASN A 200 26.92 -8.81 9.71
CA ASN A 200 27.56 -7.64 9.11
C ASN A 200 26.58 -6.48 8.89
N GLU A 201 25.29 -6.73 8.70
CA GLU A 201 24.26 -5.70 8.70
C GLU A 201 23.97 -5.27 10.15
N VAL A 202 24.72 -4.30 10.68
CA VAL A 202 24.54 -3.83 12.07
C VAL A 202 23.18 -3.17 12.24
N GLU A 203 22.79 -2.37 11.24
CA GLU A 203 21.55 -1.60 11.22
C GLU A 203 20.84 -1.75 9.89
N ASN A 204 19.51 -1.89 9.96
CA ASN A 204 18.60 -1.74 8.83
C ASN A 204 17.54 -0.69 9.18
N VAL A 205 16.92 -0.08 8.18
CA VAL A 205 15.93 0.99 8.40
C VAL A 205 14.62 0.62 7.72
N LEU A 206 13.51 0.72 8.46
CA LEU A 206 12.17 0.71 7.89
C LEU A 206 11.64 2.13 7.86
N VAL A 207 11.23 2.56 6.67
CA VAL A 207 10.51 3.81 6.46
C VAL A 207 9.11 3.47 5.96
N VAL A 208 8.09 4.16 6.45
CA VAL A 208 6.72 4.09 5.93
C VAL A 208 6.28 5.50 5.60
N PHE A 209 5.76 5.69 4.40
CA PHE A 209 5.14 6.95 3.99
C PHE A 209 3.86 6.70 3.21
N ASP A 210 2.94 7.66 3.26
CA ASP A 210 1.74 7.68 2.42
C ASP A 210 2.07 8.37 1.10
N SER A 211 1.63 7.81 -0.03
CA SER A 211 1.77 8.44 -1.34
C SER A 211 0.66 9.47 -1.55
N ASP A 212 1.03 10.76 -1.64
CA ASP A 212 0.12 11.89 -1.90
C ASP A 212 0.53 12.67 -3.17
N GLY A 213 1.41 12.08 -3.98
CA GLY A 213 1.79 12.61 -5.27
C GLY A 213 2.80 13.76 -5.22
N GLY A 214 3.12 14.28 -6.41
CA GLY A 214 3.81 15.55 -6.59
C GLY A 214 5.13 15.41 -7.33
N LYS A 215 6.14 16.18 -6.93
CA LYS A 215 7.45 16.15 -7.61
C LYS A 215 8.34 15.11 -6.98
N ASP A 216 8.97 14.29 -7.80
CA ASP A 216 10.03 13.35 -7.40
C ASP A 216 11.07 14.00 -6.49
N LYS A 217 11.36 13.28 -5.41
CA LYS A 217 12.40 13.54 -4.43
C LYS A 217 13.18 12.26 -4.16
N THR A 218 14.30 12.40 -3.44
CA THR A 218 15.14 11.28 -3.04
C THR A 218 15.47 11.41 -1.58
N ALA A 219 15.11 10.39 -0.80
CA ALA A 219 15.49 10.24 0.58
C ALA A 219 16.76 9.40 0.67
N THR A 220 17.58 9.64 1.70
CA THR A 220 18.77 8.84 2.01
C THR A 220 18.68 8.35 3.44
N ARG A 221 19.01 7.09 3.69
CA ARG A 221 19.16 6.52 5.03
C ARG A 221 20.54 5.91 5.17
N ASN A 222 21.18 6.21 6.29
CA ASN A 222 22.52 5.74 6.62
C ASN A 222 22.39 4.58 7.60
N MET A 223 23.19 3.54 7.38
CA MET A 223 23.17 2.30 8.15
C MET A 223 24.60 1.91 8.48
N ARG A 224 24.81 1.41 9.69
CA ARG A 224 26.09 0.80 10.08
C ARG A 224 26.22 -0.60 9.49
N TYR A 225 27.41 -0.90 8.97
CA TYR A 225 27.75 -2.17 8.35
C TYR A 225 29.18 -2.56 8.70
N ILE A 226 29.44 -3.84 8.96
CA ILE A 226 30.79 -4.38 9.18
C ILE A 226 31.28 -4.97 7.86
N ASP A 227 32.37 -4.44 7.32
CA ASP A 227 32.94 -4.93 6.07
C ASP A 227 33.64 -6.30 6.21
N LEU A 228 34.11 -6.85 5.09
CA LEU A 228 34.81 -8.14 5.04
C LEU A 228 36.10 -8.18 5.89
N PHE A 229 36.61 -7.03 6.32
CA PHE A 229 37.80 -6.89 7.16
C PHE A 229 37.46 -6.60 8.63
N GLY A 230 36.17 -6.66 9.00
CA GLY A 230 35.71 -6.41 10.36
C GLY A 230 35.64 -4.92 10.73
N LYS A 231 35.77 -4.01 9.76
CA LYS A 231 35.69 -2.57 10.02
C LYS A 231 34.25 -2.09 9.88
N GLU A 232 33.78 -1.35 10.89
CA GLU A 232 32.50 -0.67 10.83
C GLU A 232 32.57 0.54 9.87
N THR A 233 31.61 0.60 8.94
CA THR A 233 31.45 1.67 7.96
C THR A 233 30.00 2.11 7.89
N ILE A 234 29.77 3.31 7.34
CA ILE A 234 28.43 3.82 7.04
C ILE A 234 28.12 3.54 5.58
N VAL A 235 26.97 2.90 5.35
CA VAL A 235 26.44 2.62 4.03
C VAL A 235 25.14 3.38 3.86
N SER A 236 24.95 4.02 2.71
CA SER A 236 23.75 4.80 2.42
C SER A 236 22.84 4.06 1.44
N ALA A 237 21.57 3.92 1.78
CA ALA A 237 20.50 3.50 0.86
C ALA A 237 19.70 4.74 0.43
N LYS A 238 19.28 4.77 -0.85
CA LYS A 238 18.54 5.87 -1.43
C LYS A 238 17.25 5.36 -2.06
N PHE A 239 16.14 6.01 -1.77
CA PHE A 239 14.84 5.68 -2.34
C PHE A 239 14.11 6.95 -2.80
N LYS A 240 13.24 6.78 -3.79
CA LYS A 240 12.39 7.83 -4.31
C LYS A 240 11.14 7.98 -3.45
N TYR A 241 10.64 9.21 -3.37
CA TYR A 241 9.36 9.59 -2.78
C TYR A 241 8.91 10.87 -3.47
N GLU A 242 7.68 11.32 -3.26
CA GLU A 242 7.14 12.53 -3.85
C GLU A 242 7.02 13.66 -2.82
N ARG A 243 7.04 14.92 -3.29
CA ARG A 243 7.12 16.08 -2.38
C ARG A 243 5.97 16.17 -1.36
N ARG A 244 4.78 15.67 -1.70
CA ARG A 244 3.63 15.74 -0.79
C ARG A 244 3.53 14.52 0.12
N ASP A 245 4.27 13.45 -0.16
CA ASP A 245 4.27 12.25 0.66
C ASP A 245 4.58 12.56 2.13
N GLU A 246 3.76 11.98 2.99
CA GLU A 246 3.90 12.12 4.44
C GLU A 246 4.70 10.96 5.01
N PHE A 247 5.83 11.25 5.66
CA PHE A 247 6.62 10.24 6.37
C PHE A 247 5.93 9.86 7.69
N ILE A 248 5.29 8.69 7.71
CA ILE A 248 4.52 8.18 8.84
C ILE A 248 5.43 7.55 9.90
N PHE A 249 6.44 6.81 9.45
CA PHE A 249 7.32 6.02 10.31
C PHE A 249 8.73 5.98 9.73
N ASP A 250 9.73 6.17 10.58
CA ASP A 250 11.14 6.08 10.18
C ASP A 250 11.94 5.58 11.37
N LYS A 251 12.44 4.34 11.28
CA LYS A 251 13.12 3.71 12.39
C LYS A 251 14.28 2.84 11.94
N THR A 252 15.43 3.09 12.55
CA THR A 252 16.59 2.20 12.51
C THR A 252 16.40 1.06 13.52
N PHE A 253 16.65 -0.15 13.05
CA PHE A 253 16.61 -1.38 13.82
C PHE A 253 18.00 -2.00 13.87
N THR A 254 18.36 -2.54 15.03
CA THR A 254 19.51 -3.41 15.16
C THR A 254 19.10 -4.86 15.13
N ARG A 255 20.02 -5.75 14.74
CA ARG A 255 19.81 -7.19 14.79
C ARG A 255 19.34 -7.67 16.16
N LYS A 256 20.01 -7.22 17.23
CA LYS A 256 19.65 -7.55 18.62
C LYS A 256 18.20 -7.18 18.94
N GLN A 257 17.74 -6.01 18.51
CA GLN A 257 16.37 -5.57 18.75
C GLN A 257 15.32 -6.49 18.14
N ILE A 258 15.63 -7.15 17.02
CA ILE A 258 14.68 -8.00 16.27
C ILE A 258 14.79 -9.48 16.65
N TYR A 259 15.99 -9.99 16.93
CA TYR A 259 16.20 -11.40 17.25
C TYR A 259 16.12 -11.71 18.76
N GLU A 260 16.46 -10.76 19.62
CA GLU A 260 16.54 -10.98 21.07
C GLU A 260 15.47 -10.17 21.82
N ASP A 261 15.35 -8.88 21.55
CA ASP A 261 14.53 -7.95 22.33
C ASP A 261 13.14 -7.68 21.72
N ASN A 262 12.64 -8.54 20.83
CA ASN A 262 11.48 -8.26 19.99
C ASN A 262 10.13 -8.66 20.59
N TYR A 263 10.11 -9.07 21.85
CA TYR A 263 8.89 -9.41 22.57
C TYR A 263 8.61 -8.39 23.68
N ALA A 264 7.34 -8.05 23.85
CA ALA A 264 6.85 -7.32 25.00
C ALA A 264 6.79 -8.24 26.23
N THR A 265 6.62 -7.65 27.42
CA THR A 265 6.47 -8.43 28.66
C THR A 265 5.26 -9.38 28.63
N SER A 266 4.24 -9.08 27.81
CA SER A 266 3.08 -9.96 27.59
C SER A 266 3.40 -11.23 26.79
N GLY A 267 4.57 -11.31 26.14
CA GLY A 267 4.93 -12.37 25.21
C GLY A 267 4.52 -12.09 23.76
N ASP A 268 3.80 -11.01 23.50
CA ASP A 268 3.46 -10.57 22.14
C ASP A 268 4.65 -9.90 21.45
N LEU A 269 4.66 -9.88 20.12
CA LEU A 269 5.64 -9.11 19.36
C LEU A 269 5.58 -7.63 19.73
N ARG A 270 6.76 -7.01 19.80
CA ARG A 270 6.88 -5.60 20.13
C ARG A 270 6.27 -4.75 19.01
N GLN A 271 5.32 -3.90 19.38
CA GLN A 271 4.82 -2.84 18.50
C GLN A 271 5.80 -1.68 18.45
N TYR A 272 6.36 -1.42 17.28
CA TYR A 272 7.17 -0.25 17.01
C TYR A 272 6.28 0.88 16.54
N LYS A 273 6.10 1.88 17.40
CA LYS A 273 5.20 3.01 17.18
C LYS A 273 5.94 4.22 16.61
N ASN A 274 5.26 5.04 15.83
CA ASN A 274 5.74 6.37 15.47
C ASN A 274 5.64 7.34 16.67
N SER A 275 6.17 8.56 16.54
CA SER A 275 6.21 9.56 17.62
C SER A 275 4.83 9.95 18.15
N GLU A 276 3.83 9.93 17.28
CA GLU A 276 2.45 10.34 17.59
C GLU A 276 1.61 9.18 18.15
N ASN A 277 2.14 7.96 18.14
CA ASN A 277 1.42 6.72 18.45
C ASN A 277 0.19 6.50 17.56
N LEU A 278 0.18 7.08 16.36
CA LEU A 278 -0.89 6.96 15.38
C LEU A 278 -0.64 5.88 14.33
N PHE A 279 0.58 5.38 14.27
CA PHE A 279 0.95 4.21 13.47
C PHE A 279 1.82 3.27 14.30
N TRP A 280 1.62 1.96 14.12
CA TRP A 280 2.55 0.97 14.62
C TRP A 280 2.71 -0.21 13.69
N VAL A 281 3.87 -0.84 13.77
CA VAL A 281 4.23 -2.02 12.99
C VAL A 281 4.94 -3.05 13.88
N THR A 282 4.80 -4.32 13.54
CA THR A 282 5.48 -5.45 14.17
C THR A 282 6.34 -6.16 13.13
N LEU A 283 7.53 -6.57 13.54
CA LEU A 283 8.43 -7.38 12.74
C LEU A 283 8.55 -8.74 13.42
N ALA A 284 8.44 -9.84 12.69
CA ALA A 284 8.56 -11.19 13.23
C ALA A 284 9.80 -11.90 12.68
N VAL A 285 10.39 -12.76 13.48
CA VAL A 285 11.42 -13.71 13.05
C VAL A 285 10.76 -15.08 12.94
N LYS A 286 10.65 -15.63 11.72
CA LYS A 286 10.02 -16.92 11.44
C LYS A 286 10.92 -17.79 10.58
#